data_AF-A0A6H5KFD1-F1
#
_entry.id   AF-A0A6H5KFD1-F1
#
_cell.length_a   1.000
_cell.length_b   1.000
_cell.length_c   1.000
_cell.angle_alpha   90.00
_cell.angle_beta   90.00
_cell.angle_gamma   90.00
#
_symmetry.space_group_name_H-M   'P 1'
#
loop_
_entity.id
_entity.type
_entity.pdbx_description
1 polymer ?
#
loop_
_entity_poly.entity_id
_entity_poly.type
_entity_poly.pdbx_seq_one_letter_code
_entity_poly.pdbx_strand_id
1 'polypeptide(L)'
;MRVVVQRVKRASVVVEHKDADGTSLEPSTVVSEIGKGILCLVGVKEGDERGHAEWICKQIVTAKLFEGMSEANADKKWRSNVKQNGFEILLVSQAIYPQRASVLQGQSGLHRFDAPGRS
;
A
#
# COMPACT_ATOMS: atom_id res chain seq x y z
N MET A 1 1.14 12.87 -0.07
CA MET A 1 0.68 11.47 0.01
C MET A 1 1.93 10.63 -0.08
N ARG A 2 2.00 9.53 0.68
CA ARG A 2 3.14 8.63 0.68
C ARG A 2 2.66 7.23 0.37
N VAL A 3 3.46 6.49 -0.38
CA VAL A 3 3.18 5.09 -0.69
C VAL A 3 4.42 4.25 -0.51
N VAL A 4 4.28 3.09 0.14
CA VAL A 4 5.28 2.03 0.13
C VAL A 4 4.82 0.99 -0.87
N VAL A 5 5.65 0.75 -1.89
CA VAL A 5 5.34 -0.17 -2.98
C VAL A 5 6.15 -1.45 -2.79
N GLN A 6 5.47 -2.58 -2.70
CA GLN A 6 6.08 -3.88 -2.48
C GLN A 6 5.72 -4.83 -3.61
N ARG A 7 6.75 -5.41 -4.23
CA ARG A 7 6.56 -6.48 -5.21
C ARG A 7 6.25 -7.78 -4.48
N VAL A 8 5.11 -8.38 -4.77
CA VAL A 8 4.62 -9.57 -4.06
C VAL A 8 4.36 -10.73 -5.03
N LYS A 9 4.54 -11.96 -4.53
CA LYS A 9 4.09 -13.18 -5.23
C LYS A 9 2.62 -13.51 -4.92
N ARG A 10 2.16 -13.11 -3.73
CA ARG A 10 0.79 -13.19 -3.24
C ARG A 10 0.64 -12.22 -2.08
N ALA A 11 -0.54 -11.64 -1.87
CA ALA A 11 -0.85 -10.84 -0.70
C ALA A 11 -2.34 -10.92 -0.38
N SER A 12 -2.70 -10.91 0.90
CA SER A 12 -4.09 -10.88 1.34
C SER A 12 -4.27 -9.96 2.55
N VAL A 13 -5.49 -9.47 2.72
CA VAL A 13 -5.92 -8.68 3.87
C VAL A 13 -7.02 -9.45 4.56
N VAL A 14 -6.85 -9.62 5.87
CA VAL A 14 -7.81 -10.27 6.75
C VAL A 14 -8.24 -9.26 7.79
N VAL A 15 -9.55 -9.14 8.00
CA VAL A 15 -10.11 -8.30 9.06
C VAL A 15 -10.52 -9.21 10.21
N GLU A 16 -9.98 -8.91 11.38
CA GLU A 16 -10.40 -9.54 12.62
C GLU A 16 -11.58 -8.76 13.20
N HIS A 17 -12.68 -9.46 13.47
CA HIS A 17 -13.80 -8.91 14.23
C HIS A 17 -13.54 -9.17 15.71
N LYS A 18 -13.29 -8.10 16.47
CA LYS A 18 -13.13 -8.13 17.92
C LYS A 18 -14.18 -7.24 18.54
N ASP A 19 -14.90 -7.76 19.52
CA ASP A 19 -15.80 -6.96 20.34
C ASP A 19 -15.00 -6.08 21.31
N ALA A 20 -15.68 -5.11 21.93
CA ALA A 20 -15.09 -4.19 22.90
C ALA A 20 -14.37 -4.91 24.06
N ASP A 21 -14.83 -6.12 24.40
CA ASP A 21 -14.28 -6.97 25.46
C ASP A 21 -13.16 -7.91 24.98
N GLY A 22 -12.73 -7.79 23.72
CA GLY A 22 -11.62 -8.57 23.15
C GLY A 22 -11.95 -10.02 22.80
N THR A 23 -13.20 -10.44 22.96
CA THR A 23 -13.67 -11.76 22.56
C THR A 23 -14.09 -11.70 21.09
N SER A 24 -13.67 -12.68 20.28
CA SER A 24 -14.08 -12.78 18.87
C SER A 24 -15.32 -13.68 18.77
N LEU A 25 -16.48 -13.08 18.50
CA LEU A 25 -17.71 -13.82 18.19
C LEU A 25 -17.73 -14.35 16.74
N GLU A 26 -17.02 -13.68 15.83
CA GLU A 26 -17.01 -14.00 14.40
C GLU A 26 -15.61 -14.38 13.90
N PRO A 27 -15.50 -15.33 12.96
CA PRO A 27 -14.22 -15.71 12.37
C PRO A 27 -13.62 -14.54 11.57
N SER A 28 -12.29 -14.48 11.57
CA SER A 28 -11.56 -13.50 10.76
C SER A 28 -11.85 -13.73 9.27
N THR A 29 -12.19 -12.64 8.56
CA THR A 29 -12.66 -12.73 7.18
C THR A 29 -11.62 -12.13 6.24
N VAL A 30 -11.25 -12.89 5.21
CA VAL A 30 -10.40 -12.39 4.12
C VAL A 30 -11.24 -11.44 3.29
N VAL A 31 -10.88 -10.15 3.30
CA VAL A 31 -11.61 -9.11 2.56
C VAL A 31 -11.07 -8.94 1.13
N SER A 32 -9.80 -9.25 0.90
CA SER A 32 -9.17 -9.19 -0.41
C SER A 32 -7.92 -10.05 -0.46
N GLU A 33 -7.67 -10.68 -1.60
CA GLU A 33 -6.43 -11.39 -1.92
C GLU A 33 -6.03 -11.07 -3.37
N ILE A 34 -4.72 -11.01 -3.62
CA ILE A 34 -4.14 -10.90 -4.95
C ILE A 34 -3.06 -11.98 -5.14
N GLY A 35 -2.88 -12.39 -6.40
CA GLY A 35 -1.77 -13.22 -6.84
C GLY A 35 -0.46 -12.45 -6.98
N LYS A 36 0.29 -12.75 -8.05
CA LYS A 36 1.53 -12.03 -8.36
C LYS A 36 1.20 -10.60 -8.74
N GLY A 37 1.87 -9.64 -8.08
CA GLY A 37 1.54 -8.24 -8.28
C GLY A 37 2.23 -7.29 -7.32
N ILE A 38 1.51 -6.22 -6.97
CA ILE A 38 2.01 -5.13 -6.14
C ILE A 38 1.10 -4.94 -4.93
N LEU A 39 1.68 -4.91 -3.73
CA LEU A 39 1.04 -4.40 -2.52
C LEU A 39 1.49 -2.95 -2.30
N CYS A 40 0.52 -2.04 -2.16
CA CYS A 40 0.78 -0.63 -1.90
C CYS A 40 0.19 -0.24 -0.54
N LEU A 41 1.05 0.20 0.37
CA LEU A 41 0.64 0.80 1.63
C LEU A 41 0.57 2.31 1.46
N VAL A 42 -0.65 2.87 1.51
CA VAL A 42 -0.90 4.28 1.20
C VAL A 42 -1.14 5.07 2.49
N GLY A 43 -0.28 6.04 2.75
CA GLY A 43 -0.45 7.01 3.82
C GLY A 43 -0.85 8.38 3.27
N VAL A 44 -1.99 8.90 3.72
CA VAL A 44 -2.48 10.24 3.39
C VAL A 44 -2.13 11.21 4.52
N LYS A 45 -1.68 12.43 4.18
CA LYS A 45 -1.32 13.50 5.12
C LYS A 45 -2.23 14.71 4.89
N GLU A 46 -2.36 15.57 5.91
CA GLU A 46 -2.95 16.89 5.78
C GLU A 46 -2.29 17.69 4.63
N GLY A 47 -3.12 18.26 3.74
CA GLY A 47 -2.68 18.93 2.51
C GLY A 47 -2.60 18.03 1.28
N ASP A 48 -2.99 16.75 1.38
CA ASP A 48 -3.07 15.88 0.20
C ASP A 48 -4.32 16.12 -0.64
N GLU A 49 -4.09 16.45 -1.90
CA GLU A 49 -5.15 16.68 -2.88
C GLU A 49 -5.32 15.50 -3.83
N ARG A 50 -6.44 15.50 -4.55
CA ARG A 50 -6.75 14.51 -5.59
C ARG A 50 -5.64 14.39 -6.64
N GLY A 51 -4.99 15.50 -6.99
CA GLY A 51 -3.85 15.50 -7.93
C GLY A 51 -2.67 14.63 -7.46
N HIS A 52 -2.42 14.56 -6.16
CA HIS A 52 -1.39 13.67 -5.61
C HIS A 52 -1.76 12.20 -5.77
N ALA A 53 -3.03 11.85 -5.58
CA ALA A 53 -3.52 10.49 -5.76
C ALA A 53 -3.37 10.04 -7.22
N GLU A 54 -3.84 10.87 -8.17
CA GLU A 54 -3.75 10.58 -9.61
C GLU A 54 -2.29 10.42 -10.06
N TRP A 55 -1.39 11.28 -9.56
CA TRP A 55 0.03 11.17 -9.84
C TRP A 55 0.62 9.86 -9.32
N ILE A 56 0.35 9.49 -8.05
CA ILE A 56 0.84 8.24 -7.45
C ILE A 56 0.29 7.01 -8.19
N CYS A 57 -1.00 6.99 -8.52
CA CYS A 57 -1.60 5.90 -9.28
C CYS A 57 -0.89 5.73 -10.64
N LYS A 58 -0.62 6.83 -11.35
CA LYS A 58 0.13 6.79 -12.61
C LYS A 58 1.54 6.24 -12.40
N GLN A 59 2.24 6.64 -11.33
CA GLN A 59 3.56 6.10 -11.02
C GLN A 59 3.52 4.60 -10.74
N ILE A 60 2.59 4.11 -9.90
CA ILE A 60 2.48 2.68 -9.56
C ILE A 60 2.21 1.84 -10.80
N VAL A 61 1.28 2.27 -11.66
CA VAL A 61 0.89 1.51 -12.87
C VAL A 61 2.01 1.48 -13.91
N THR A 62 2.83 2.54 -13.99
CA THR A 62 3.91 2.65 -14.99
C THR A 62 5.27 2.16 -14.47
N ALA A 63 5.43 1.99 -13.16
CA ALA A 63 6.67 1.52 -12.55
C ALA A 63 7.09 0.15 -13.07
N LYS A 64 8.31 0.07 -13.60
CA LYS A 64 8.88 -1.17 -14.12
C LYS A 64 9.49 -1.98 -12.98
N LEU A 65 8.67 -2.70 -12.22
CA LEU A 65 9.10 -3.46 -11.04
C LEU A 65 9.37 -4.96 -11.34
N PHE A 66 9.02 -5.43 -12.54
CA PHE A 66 9.02 -6.85 -12.89
C PHE A 66 10.02 -7.17 -13.99
N GLU A 67 10.30 -8.46 -14.15
CA GLU A 67 11.18 -9.00 -15.18
C GLU A 67 10.66 -8.77 -16.61
N GLY A 68 11.52 -8.88 -17.62
CA GLY A 68 11.08 -8.71 -19.02
C GLY A 68 10.12 -9.83 -19.47
N MET A 69 9.14 -9.49 -20.30
CA MET A 69 8.17 -10.47 -20.84
C MET A 69 8.69 -11.30 -22.02
N SER A 70 9.82 -10.90 -22.62
CA SER A 70 10.44 -11.63 -23.72
C SER A 70 11.45 -12.63 -23.18
N GLU A 71 11.55 -13.80 -23.79
CA GLU A 71 12.54 -14.83 -23.46
C GLU A 71 13.98 -14.28 -23.43
N ALA A 72 14.30 -13.31 -24.29
CA ALA A 72 15.61 -12.64 -24.32
C ALA A 72 15.90 -11.73 -23.10
N ASN A 73 14.88 -11.41 -22.30
CA ASN A 73 14.97 -10.48 -21.17
C ASN A 73 14.29 -10.99 -19.89
N ALA A 74 13.94 -12.27 -19.83
CA ALA A 74 13.24 -12.88 -18.69
C ALA A 74 14.06 -12.79 -17.38
N ASP A 75 15.38 -12.75 -17.47
CA ASP A 75 16.26 -12.65 -16.30
C ASP A 75 16.60 -11.20 -15.91
N LYS A 76 16.19 -10.24 -16.75
CA LYS A 76 16.49 -8.82 -16.54
C LYS A 76 15.37 -8.17 -15.73
N LYS A 77 15.69 -7.88 -14.47
CA LYS A 77 14.84 -7.15 -13.53
C LYS A 77 14.55 -5.73 -14.04
N TRP A 78 13.47 -5.13 -13.55
CA TRP A 78 13.09 -3.72 -13.80
C TRP A 78 12.75 -3.37 -15.25
N ARG A 79 12.07 -4.28 -15.95
CA ARG A 79 11.80 -4.19 -17.39
C ARG A 79 10.34 -4.01 -17.73
N SER A 80 9.44 -4.58 -16.95
CA SER A 80 8.00 -4.54 -17.19
C SER A 80 7.23 -4.01 -15.99
N ASN A 81 6.05 -3.46 -16.25
CA ASN A 81 5.15 -2.92 -15.24
C ASN A 81 3.97 -3.87 -14.96
N VAL A 82 3.21 -3.54 -13.92
CA VAL A 82 2.07 -4.36 -13.47
C VAL A 82 1.01 -4.54 -14.57
N LYS A 83 0.74 -3.49 -15.35
CA LYS A 83 -0.25 -3.52 -16.44
C LYS A 83 0.18 -4.42 -17.60
N GLN A 84 1.45 -4.39 -17.96
CA GLN A 84 2.00 -5.20 -19.05
C GLN A 84 1.92 -6.70 -18.76
N ASN A 85 2.13 -7.09 -17.50
CA ASN A 85 2.07 -8.49 -17.10
C ASN A 85 0.66 -8.99 -16.75
N GLY A 86 -0.37 -8.10 -16.77
CA GLY A 86 -1.70 -8.45 -16.28
C GLY A 86 -1.72 -8.81 -14.79
N PHE A 87 -0.78 -8.26 -14.01
CA PHE A 87 -0.69 -8.49 -12.57
C PHE A 87 -1.66 -7.61 -11.79
N GLU A 88 -1.88 -7.98 -10.53
CA GLU A 88 -2.86 -7.34 -9.65
C GLU A 88 -2.21 -6.29 -8.72
N ILE A 89 -3.03 -5.37 -8.21
CA ILE A 89 -2.62 -4.35 -7.27
C ILE A 89 -3.54 -4.42 -6.06
N LEU A 90 -2.96 -4.54 -4.86
CA LEU A 90 -3.68 -4.45 -3.60
C LEU A 90 -3.31 -3.13 -2.91
N LEU A 91 -4.29 -2.24 -2.75
CA LEU A 91 -4.13 -0.98 -2.03
C LEU A 91 -4.61 -1.16 -0.60
N VAL A 92 -3.74 -0.86 0.37
CA VAL A 92 -4.09 -0.89 1.79
C VAL A 92 -3.84 0.49 2.36
N SER A 93 -4.87 1.10 2.93
CA SER A 93 -4.73 2.34 3.68
C SER A 93 -3.88 2.07 4.91
N GLN A 94 -2.72 2.71 5.00
CA GLN A 94 -1.86 2.64 6.15
C GLN A 94 -1.79 4.03 6.77
N ALA A 95 -2.62 4.25 7.79
CA ALA A 95 -2.35 5.29 8.77
C ALA A 95 -1.09 4.85 9.52
N ILE A 96 0.08 5.25 9.01
CA ILE A 96 1.32 5.18 9.76
C ILE A 96 1.15 6.21 10.89
N TYR A 97 0.51 5.82 11.98
CA TYR A 97 0.43 6.63 13.18
C TYR A 97 1.87 7.04 13.54
N PRO A 98 2.20 8.34 13.54
CA PRO A 98 3.49 8.79 14.03
C PRO A 98 3.40 8.84 15.57
N GLN A 99 3.13 7.71 16.21
CA GLN A 99 3.54 7.55 17.61
C GLN A 99 5.01 7.10 17.67
N ARG A 100 5.59 6.54 16.58
CA ARG A 100 6.93 5.91 16.63
C ARG A 100 7.78 5.87 15.34
N ALA A 101 7.69 6.85 14.46
CA ALA A 101 8.62 6.91 13.30
C ALA A 101 9.45 8.22 13.27
N SER A 102 9.99 8.61 14.41
CA SER A 102 11.16 9.50 14.50
C SER A 102 12.42 8.64 14.58
N VAL A 103 12.95 8.18 13.45
CA VAL A 103 14.29 7.53 13.42
C VAL A 103 15.40 8.56 13.20
N LEU A 104 15.05 9.83 12.92
CA LEU A 104 16.03 10.90 12.83
C LEU A 104 15.59 12.11 13.65
N GLN A 105 16.44 12.41 14.62
CA GLN A 105 16.53 13.63 15.43
C GLN A 105 15.45 13.81 16.51
N GLY A 106 15.92 13.74 17.76
CA GLY A 106 15.15 14.17 18.91
C GLY A 106 14.81 15.65 18.78
N GLN A 107 13.55 15.95 18.47
CA GLN A 107 12.85 17.16 18.85
C GLN A 107 11.36 16.96 18.51
N SER A 108 10.55 16.99 19.56
CA SER A 108 9.10 16.90 19.53
C SER A 108 8.50 18.19 18.95
N GLY A 109 8.09 18.14 17.69
CA GLY A 109 7.24 19.16 17.05
C GLY A 109 6.03 18.48 16.41
N LEU A 110 4.91 18.45 17.12
CA LEU A 110 3.69 17.73 16.76
C LEU A 110 2.76 18.65 15.94
N HIS A 111 2.62 18.41 14.64
CA HIS A 111 1.53 18.98 13.83
C HIS A 111 0.47 17.90 13.56
N ARG A 112 -0.78 18.30 13.78
CA ARG A 112 -2.01 17.49 13.85
C ARG A 112 -2.26 16.76 12.52
N PHE A 113 -2.75 15.52 12.56
CA PHE A 113 -3.25 14.79 11.38
C PHE A 113 -4.78 14.76 11.42
N ASP A 114 -5.41 14.70 10.24
CA ASP A 114 -6.87 14.68 10.10
C ASP A 114 -7.46 13.39 10.67
N ALA A 115 -8.59 13.53 11.38
CA ALA A 115 -9.26 12.41 12.04
C ALA A 115 -9.93 11.49 11.00
N PRO A 116 -10.06 10.18 11.29
CA PRO A 116 -10.80 9.27 10.41
C PRO A 116 -12.28 9.66 10.39
N GLY A 117 -12.68 10.41 9.37
CA GLY A 117 -14.06 10.91 9.23
C GLY A 117 -14.23 11.96 8.14
N ARG A 118 -13.89 11.64 6.88
CA ARG A 118 -14.36 12.39 5.71
C ARG A 118 -14.86 11.42 4.65
N SER A 119 -16.17 11.19 4.65
CA SER A 119 -16.96 10.71 3.51
C SER A 119 -17.35 11.88 2.62
#